data_AF-A0A0G1VI85-F1
#
_entry.id   AF-A0A0G1VI85-F1
#
_cell.length_a   1.000
_cell.length_b   1.000
_cell.length_c   1.000
_cell.angle_alpha   90.00
_cell.angle_beta   90.00
_cell.angle_gamma   90.00
#
_symmetry.space_group_name_H-M   'P 1'
#
loop_
_entity.id
_entity.type
_entity.pdbx_description
1 polymer ?
#
loop_
_entity_poly.entity_id
_entity_poly.type
_entity_poly.pdbx_seq_one_letter_code
_entity_poly.pdbx_strand_id
1 'polypeptide(L)'
;MEKQNHIKKGKGAALWEKAKRLIPGGNQLLSKRSEMFLPGLWPAYYAKAKGIEVTDLDGRTYLDFSIMGIGACALGYANKKVNAVVKRAVDNGSLTTLNAPEEVELAELGLSRVE
;
A
#
# COMPACT_ATOMS: atom_id res chain seq x y z
N MET A 1 21.52 -9.66 -33.84
CA MET A 1 20.19 -10.03 -33.31
C MET A 1 20.39 -10.60 -31.92
N GLU A 2 20.37 -9.73 -30.91
CA GLU A 2 20.48 -10.15 -29.52
C GLU A 2 19.22 -10.92 -29.13
N LYS A 3 19.42 -12.10 -28.55
CA LYS A 3 18.33 -12.89 -27.99
C LYS A 3 17.75 -12.08 -26.83
N GLN A 4 16.58 -11.46 -27.04
CA GLN A 4 15.79 -10.87 -25.97
C GLN A 4 15.44 -12.02 -25.00
N ASN A 5 16.17 -12.14 -23.91
CA ASN A 5 15.81 -13.04 -22.81
C ASN A 5 14.39 -12.66 -22.38
N HIS A 6 13.40 -13.48 -22.71
CA HIS A 6 12.01 -13.25 -22.32
C HIS A 6 11.91 -13.41 -20.80
N ILE A 7 12.13 -12.31 -20.07
CA ILE A 7 11.84 -12.27 -18.64
C ILE A 7 10.35 -12.57 -18.48
N LYS A 8 10.05 -13.72 -17.87
CA LYS A 8 8.68 -14.18 -17.66
C LYS A 8 7.92 -13.14 -16.84
N LYS A 9 6.84 -12.60 -17.42
CA LYS A 9 5.97 -11.61 -16.78
C LYS A 9 5.35 -12.20 -15.51
N GLY A 10 5.55 -11.54 -14.37
CA GLY A 10 5.01 -11.96 -13.07
C GLY A 10 3.50 -11.77 -12.96
N LYS A 11 2.86 -12.43 -12.00
CA LYS A 11 1.40 -12.33 -11.78
C LYS A 11 0.95 -10.89 -11.53
N GLY A 12 1.74 -10.10 -10.80
CA GLY A 12 1.45 -8.69 -10.54
C GLY A 12 1.40 -7.86 -11.83
N ALA A 13 2.39 -8.03 -12.72
CA ALA A 13 2.44 -7.32 -13.98
C ALA A 13 1.31 -7.76 -14.94
N ALA A 14 0.91 -9.03 -14.92
CA ALA A 14 -0.25 -9.50 -15.68
C ALA A 14 -1.57 -8.89 -15.16
N LEU A 15 -1.75 -8.82 -13.84
CA LEU A 15 -2.92 -8.19 -13.22
C LEU A 15 -2.98 -6.68 -13.52
N TRP A 16 -1.83 -6.01 -13.60
CA TRP A 16 -1.74 -4.60 -13.97
C TRP A 16 -2.27 -4.31 -15.38
N GLU A 17 -1.97 -5.16 -16.37
CA GLU A 17 -2.53 -5.00 -17.72
C GLU A 17 -4.05 -5.13 -17.73
N LYS A 18 -4.60 -6.04 -16.91
CA LYS A 18 -6.05 -6.15 -16.75
C LYS A 18 -6.60 -4.89 -16.09
N ALA A 19 -5.97 -4.39 -15.03
CA ALA A 19 -6.42 -3.22 -14.29
C ALA A 19 -6.48 -1.97 -15.15
N LYS A 20 -5.51 -1.73 -16.05
CA LYS A 20 -5.52 -0.59 -16.99
C LYS A 20 -6.72 -0.57 -17.95
N ARG A 21 -7.39 -1.71 -18.17
CA ARG A 21 -8.60 -1.79 -19.00
C ARG A 21 -9.88 -1.49 -18.20
N LEU A 22 -9.80 -1.55 -16.88
CA LEU A 22 -10.95 -1.44 -15.97
C LEU A 22 -10.94 -0.15 -15.15
N ILE A 23 -9.74 0.37 -14.86
CA ILE A 23 -9.49 1.53 -14.01
C ILE A 23 -8.70 2.54 -14.84
N PRO A 24 -9.17 3.78 -15.00
CA PRO A 24 -8.39 4.83 -15.65
C PRO A 24 -7.00 4.98 -15.02
N GLY A 25 -5.95 4.73 -15.80
CA GLY A 25 -4.57 4.76 -15.30
C GLY A 25 -4.12 3.54 -14.47
N GLY A 26 -4.94 2.48 -14.40
CA GLY A 26 -4.60 1.19 -13.77
C GLY A 26 -4.74 1.14 -12.24
N ASN A 27 -4.78 2.28 -11.56
CA ASN A 27 -5.01 2.41 -10.13
C ASN A 27 -5.56 3.81 -9.78
N GLN A 28 -5.74 4.09 -8.49
CA GLN A 28 -6.21 5.37 -7.97
C GLN A 28 -5.08 6.35 -7.58
N LEU A 29 -3.81 5.98 -7.78
CA LEU A 29 -2.65 6.75 -7.32
C LEU A 29 -1.55 6.80 -8.38
N LEU A 30 -1.33 7.99 -8.95
CA LEU A 30 -0.29 8.23 -9.95
C LEU A 30 1.08 7.74 -9.48
N SER A 31 1.45 8.04 -8.25
CA SER A 31 2.72 7.65 -7.59
C SER A 31 2.91 6.14 -7.43
N LYS A 32 1.88 5.32 -7.69
CA LYS A 32 1.94 3.85 -7.66
C LYS A 32 1.84 3.21 -9.04
N ARG A 33 1.85 3.97 -10.13
CA ARG A 33 1.78 3.39 -11.48
C ARG A 33 3.04 2.60 -11.78
N SER A 34 2.87 1.34 -12.15
CA SER A 34 3.98 0.41 -12.33
C SER A 34 4.96 0.86 -13.44
N GLU A 35 4.44 1.57 -14.46
CA GLU A 35 5.21 2.14 -15.56
C GLU A 35 6.17 3.25 -15.13
N MET A 36 5.95 3.89 -13.98
CA MET A 36 6.87 4.93 -13.48
C MET A 36 8.13 4.35 -12.84
N PHE A 37 8.13 3.05 -12.53
CA PHE A 37 9.25 2.38 -11.86
C PHE A 37 9.99 1.44 -12.80
N LEU A 38 9.31 0.37 -13.25
CA LEU A 38 9.90 -0.64 -14.13
C LEU A 38 8.82 -1.21 -15.07
N PRO A 39 8.56 -0.57 -16.22
CA PRO A 39 7.50 -0.96 -17.15
C PRO A 39 7.50 -2.45 -17.48
N GLY A 40 6.36 -3.11 -17.30
CA GLY A 40 6.15 -4.52 -17.64
C GLY A 40 6.77 -5.54 -16.67
N LEU A 41 7.64 -5.13 -15.76
CA LEU A 41 8.36 -6.01 -14.84
C LEU A 41 8.21 -5.63 -13.35
N TRP A 42 7.75 -4.43 -13.04
CA TRP A 42 7.49 -4.00 -11.67
C TRP A 42 6.47 -4.93 -10.98
N PRO A 43 6.70 -5.36 -9.72
CA PRO A 43 5.77 -6.19 -8.96
C PRO A 43 4.56 -5.36 -8.51
N ALA A 44 3.68 -5.03 -9.45
CA ALA A 44 2.61 -4.05 -9.29
C ALA A 44 1.57 -4.35 -8.19
N TYR A 45 1.56 -5.57 -7.64
CA TYR A 45 0.64 -6.03 -6.61
C TYR A 45 1.36 -6.84 -5.54
N TYR A 46 0.90 -6.71 -4.30
CA TYR A 46 1.39 -7.44 -3.14
C TYR A 46 0.31 -8.34 -2.53
N ALA A 47 0.72 -9.44 -1.93
CA ALA A 47 -0.17 -10.35 -1.19
C ALA A 47 -0.20 -10.02 0.31
N LYS A 48 0.94 -9.63 0.88
CA LYS A 48 1.07 -9.27 2.30
C LYS A 48 2.30 -8.38 2.53
N ALA A 49 2.30 -7.66 3.65
CA ALA A 49 3.45 -6.85 4.08
C ALA A 49 3.54 -6.79 5.60
N LYS A 50 4.75 -6.72 6.16
CA LYS A 50 5.03 -6.57 7.59
C LYS A 50 6.38 -5.89 7.81
N GLY A 51 6.42 -4.88 8.68
CA GLY A 51 7.63 -4.07 8.87
C GLY A 51 7.99 -3.37 7.57
N ILE A 52 9.15 -3.70 7.00
CA ILE A 52 9.57 -3.21 5.67
C ILE A 52 9.51 -4.29 4.58
N GLU A 53 9.04 -5.49 4.91
CA GLU A 53 8.97 -6.61 3.98
C GLU A 53 7.63 -6.62 3.26
N VAL A 54 7.67 -6.75 1.93
CA VAL A 54 6.49 -6.87 1.06
C VAL A 54 6.62 -8.14 0.23
N THR A 55 5.64 -9.04 0.31
CA THR A 55 5.58 -10.25 -0.52
C THR A 55 4.64 -10.03 -1.69
N ASP A 56 5.11 -10.22 -2.93
CA ASP A 56 4.31 -10.11 -4.15
C ASP A 56 3.38 -11.32 -4.38
N LEU A 57 2.63 -11.29 -5.49
CA LEU A 57 1.72 -12.38 -5.87
C LEU A 57 2.44 -13.65 -6.36
N ASP A 58 3.72 -13.56 -6.70
CA ASP A 58 4.58 -14.68 -7.08
C ASP A 58 5.32 -15.28 -5.87
N GLY A 59 5.11 -14.74 -4.65
CA GLY A 59 5.75 -15.19 -3.42
C GLY A 59 7.15 -14.62 -3.19
N ARG A 60 7.60 -13.68 -4.03
CA ARG A 60 8.89 -13.00 -3.85
C ARG A 60 8.75 -11.94 -2.77
N THR A 61 9.73 -11.87 -1.87
CA THR A 61 9.75 -10.86 -0.80
C THR A 61 10.80 -9.80 -1.10
N TYR A 62 10.39 -8.55 -0.91
CA TYR A 62 11.19 -7.35 -1.15
C TYR A 62 11.29 -6.57 0.15
N LEU A 63 12.43 -5.91 0.35
CA LEU A 63 12.53 -4.82 1.32
C LEU A 63 12.06 -3.54 0.62
N ASP A 64 11.04 -2.90 1.15
CA ASP A 64 10.48 -1.67 0.57
C ASP A 64 11.22 -0.45 1.11
N PHE A 65 12.06 0.12 0.27
CA PHE A 65 12.70 1.43 0.48
C PHE A 65 12.24 2.46 -0.55
N SER A 66 11.11 2.21 -1.22
CA SER A 66 10.62 3.08 -2.28
C SER A 66 9.84 4.25 -1.72
N ILE A 67 8.55 4.05 -1.43
CA ILE A 67 7.60 5.10 -1.08
C ILE A 67 6.82 4.78 0.20
N MET A 68 7.01 3.60 0.80
CA MET A 68 6.43 3.19 2.09
C MET A 68 4.92 3.51 2.22
N GLY A 69 4.13 3.07 1.23
CA GLY A 69 2.70 3.37 1.18
C GLY A 69 2.38 4.85 0.99
N ILE A 70 3.18 5.58 0.21
CA ILE A 70 3.08 7.04 0.01
C ILE A 70 3.30 7.79 1.35
N GLY A 71 4.31 7.36 2.10
CA GLY A 71 4.65 7.91 3.41
C GLY A 71 3.70 7.55 4.55
N ALA A 72 2.50 7.02 4.25
CA ALA A 72 1.49 6.69 5.27
C ALA A 72 1.97 5.60 6.25
N CYS A 73 2.87 4.72 5.82
CA CYS A 73 3.36 3.61 6.64
C CYS A 73 4.70 3.94 7.33
N ALA A 74 4.81 5.11 7.96
CA ALA A 74 6.04 5.56 8.63
C ALA A 74 6.54 4.60 9.73
N LEU A 75 5.62 3.87 10.39
CA LEU A 75 5.94 2.87 11.42
C LEU A 75 6.14 1.44 10.86
N GLY A 76 6.23 1.31 9.54
CA GLY A 76 6.24 0.03 8.83
C GLY A 76 4.84 -0.58 8.65
N TYR A 77 4.76 -1.54 7.74
CA TYR A 77 3.55 -2.27 7.40
C TYR A 77 3.07 -3.16 8.55
N ALA A 78 1.75 -3.23 8.74
CA ALA A 78 1.09 -4.09 9.73
C ALA A 78 1.66 -3.94 11.15
N ASN A 79 1.95 -2.70 11.57
CA ASN A 79 2.45 -2.41 12.90
C ASN A 79 1.50 -2.98 13.98
N LYS A 80 2.04 -3.77 14.92
CA LYS A 80 1.25 -4.51 15.91
C LYS A 80 0.36 -3.60 16.77
N LYS A 81 0.86 -2.44 17.20
CA LYS A 81 0.11 -1.52 18.06
C LYS A 81 -1.02 -0.86 17.26
N VAL A 82 -0.72 -0.35 16.07
CA VAL A 82 -1.71 0.28 15.18
C VAL A 82 -2.82 -0.71 14.80
N ASN A 83 -2.45 -1.90 14.32
CA ASN A 83 -3.42 -2.93 13.93
C ASN A 83 -4.33 -3.36 15.09
N ALA A 84 -3.80 -3.41 16.33
CA ALA A 84 -4.62 -3.76 17.48
C ALA A 84 -5.72 -2.72 17.76
N VAL A 85 -5.41 -1.42 17.62
CA VAL A 85 -6.39 -0.34 17.79
C VAL A 85 -7.39 -0.33 16.63
N VAL A 86 -6.91 -0.44 15.39
CA VAL A 86 -7.77 -0.47 14.19
C VAL A 86 -8.77 -1.63 14.25
N LYS A 87 -8.34 -2.83 14.65
CA LYS A 87 -9.24 -3.98 14.79
C LYS A 87 -10.36 -3.71 15.80
N ARG A 88 -10.03 -3.13 16.97
CA ARG A 88 -11.05 -2.75 17.95
C ARG A 88 -12.02 -1.70 17.40
N ALA A 89 -11.53 -0.71 16.66
CA ALA A 89 -12.39 0.29 16.03
C ALA A 89 -13.33 -0.32 14.99
N VAL A 90 -12.88 -1.35 14.25
CA VAL A 90 -13.76 -2.13 13.35
C VAL A 90 -14.83 -2.87 14.13
N ASP A 91 -14.45 -3.55 15.22
CA ASP A 91 -15.40 -4.30 16.07
C ASP A 91 -16.46 -3.39 16.71
N ASN A 92 -16.13 -2.12 16.96
CA ASN A 92 -17.04 -1.11 17.53
C ASN A 92 -17.88 -0.35 16.48
N GLY A 93 -17.67 -0.60 15.19
CA GLY A 93 -18.26 0.15 14.09
C GLY A 93 -17.38 1.31 13.64
N SER A 94 -16.89 1.25 12.41
CA SER A 94 -15.90 2.21 11.88
C SER A 94 -16.48 3.58 11.51
N LEU A 95 -17.80 3.69 11.38
CA LEU A 95 -18.47 4.95 11.04
C LEU A 95 -19.96 4.86 11.38
N THR A 96 -20.52 5.95 11.90
CA THR A 96 -21.96 6.11 12.09
C THR A 96 -22.38 7.54 11.72
N THR A 97 -23.64 7.91 11.94
CA THR A 97 -24.08 9.32 11.83
C THR A 97 -23.59 10.21 12.99
N LEU A 98 -23.07 9.61 14.07
CA LEU A 98 -22.50 10.30 15.23
C LEU A 98 -20.97 10.31 15.12
N ASN A 99 -20.35 11.31 15.73
CA ASN A 99 -18.90 11.54 15.67
C ASN A 99 -18.11 10.55 16.55
N ALA A 100 -16.87 10.28 16.14
CA ALA A 100 -15.93 9.47 16.89
C ALA A 100 -15.23 10.35 17.96
N PRO A 101 -15.26 10.00 19.26
CA PRO A 101 -14.62 10.82 20.30
C PRO A 101 -13.11 11.01 20.07
N GLU A 102 -12.46 10.07 19.38
CA GLU A 102 -11.04 10.14 18.99
C GLU A 102 -10.72 11.35 18.09
N GLU A 103 -11.72 11.97 17.44
CA GLU A 103 -11.51 13.18 16.64
C GLU A 103 -11.04 14.37 17.51
N VAL A 104 -11.54 14.45 18.75
CA VAL A 104 -11.15 15.48 19.72
C VAL A 104 -9.75 15.20 20.26
N GLU A 105 -9.47 13.94 20.65
CA GLU A 105 -8.15 13.52 21.15
C GLU A 105 -7.05 13.78 20.10
N LEU A 106 -7.34 13.53 18.82
CA LEU A 106 -6.41 13.77 17.73
C LEU A 106 -6.14 15.28 17.53
N ALA A 107 -7.17 16.12 17.65
CA ALA A 107 -7.02 17.57 17.55
C ALA A 107 -6.14 18.13 18.67
N GLU A 108 -6.36 17.68 19.92
CA GLU A 108 -5.53 18.06 21.07
C GLU A 108 -4.06 17.64 20.87
N LEU A 109 -3.82 16.41 20.38
CA LEU A 109 -2.48 15.94 20.07
C LEU A 109 -1.81 16.77 18.96
N GLY A 110 -2.56 17.23 17.97
CA GLY A 110 -2.04 18.10 16.91
C GLY A 110 -1.60 19.46 17.45
N LEU A 111 -2.43 20.08 18.31
CA LEU A 111 -2.13 21.36 18.94
C LEU A 111 -0.88 21.27 19.84
N SER A 112 -0.72 20.18 20.58
CA SER A 112 0.45 19.97 21.45
C SER A 112 1.79 19.76 20.71
N ARG A 113 1.79 19.77 19.37
CA ARG A 113 2.97 19.53 18.53
C ARG A 113 3.40 20.74 17.72
N VAL A 114 2.59 21.80 17.72
CA VAL A 114 2.86 23.06 17.02
C VAL A 114 3.31 24.18 17.96
N GLU A 115 3.13 23.99 19.27
CA GLU A 115 3.73 24.79 20.35
C GLU A 115 5.12 24.25 20.74
#